data_AF-A0A259NF92-F1
#
_entry.id   AF-A0A259NF92-F1
#
_cell.length_a   1.000
_cell.length_b   1.000
_cell.length_c   1.000
_cell.angle_alpha   90.00
_cell.angle_beta   90.00
_cell.angle_gamma   90.00
#
_symmetry.space_group_name_H-M   'P 1'
#
loop_
_entity.id
_entity.type
_entity.pdbx_description
1 polymer ?
#
loop_
_entity_poly.entity_id
_entity_poly.type
_entity_poly.pdbx_seq_one_letter_code
_entity_poly.pdbx_strand_id
1 'polypeptide(L)'
;MAAIGQNQGIKRCQRVPVPVSMWQPWDQSTSAHPHWFSNPVFTLGNQTIAPLICYEQILVWPVLQSFLHHPDLILAPGNSWWSRQTHLPEIQIKAVHAWGRLFGVPVVTAMNY
;
A
#
# COMPACT_ATOMS: atom_id res chain seq x y z
N MET A 1 -4.59 5.22 -6.64
CA MET A 1 -3.76 4.17 -7.27
C MET A 1 -4.40 2.81 -7.04
N ALA A 2 -4.28 1.87 -7.98
CA ALA A 2 -4.72 0.49 -7.80
C ALA A 2 -3.60 -0.48 -8.20
N ALA A 3 -3.50 -1.60 -7.49
CA ALA A 3 -2.68 -2.75 -7.83
C ALA A 3 -3.58 -3.85 -8.41
N ILE A 4 -3.15 -4.45 -9.52
CA ILE A 4 -3.89 -5.51 -10.23
C ILE A 4 -2.95 -6.68 -10.45
N GLY A 5 -3.39 -7.89 -10.09
CA GLY A 5 -2.65 -9.13 -10.31
C GLY A 5 -3.20 -9.91 -11.51
N GLN A 6 -2.32 -10.66 -12.19
CA GLN A 6 -2.70 -11.55 -13.31
C GLN A 6 -3.52 -12.77 -12.84
N ASN A 7 -3.32 -13.22 -11.60
CA ASN A 7 -4.03 -14.37 -11.04
C ASN A 7 -5.39 -13.91 -10.46
N GLN A 8 -6.48 -14.40 -11.06
CA GLN A 8 -7.88 -14.15 -10.65
C GLN A 8 -8.38 -12.69 -10.75
N GLY A 9 -7.64 -11.78 -11.38
CA GLY A 9 -8.09 -10.39 -11.58
C GLY A 9 -8.28 -9.61 -10.27
N ILE A 10 -7.62 -10.02 -9.19
CA ILE A 10 -7.72 -9.35 -7.89
C ILE A 10 -7.25 -7.90 -8.04
N LYS A 11 -8.16 -6.96 -7.78
CA LYS A 11 -7.91 -5.52 -7.80
C LYS A 11 -7.92 -4.98 -6.37
N ARG A 12 -6.87 -4.25 -6.02
CA ARG A 12 -6.78 -3.54 -4.73
C ARG A 12 -6.54 -2.05 -4.97
N CYS A 13 -7.47 -1.24 -4.49
CA CYS A 13 -7.31 0.21 -4.46
C CYS A 13 -6.56 0.62 -3.20
N GLN A 14 -5.70 1.64 -3.33
CA GLN A 14 -5.05 2.28 -2.20
C GLN A 14 -6.12 2.88 -1.27
N ARG A 15 -6.06 2.52 0.01
CA ARG A 15 -7.05 2.92 1.04
C ARG A 15 -6.81 4.35 1.50
N VAL A 16 -5.54 4.72 1.66
CA VAL A 16 -5.15 6.07 2.07
C VAL A 16 -4.51 6.80 0.89
N PRO A 17 -5.28 7.57 0.09
CA PRO A 17 -4.74 8.38 -1.01
C PRO A 17 -3.78 9.46 -0.50
N VAL A 18 -2.81 9.86 -1.34
CA VAL A 18 -1.88 10.96 -1.01
C VAL A 18 -2.68 12.27 -0.87
N PRO A 19 -2.55 12.99 0.27
CA PRO A 19 -3.24 14.27 0.46
C PRO A 19 -2.85 15.30 -0.62
N VAL A 20 -3.76 16.24 -0.89
CA VAL A 20 -3.59 17.38 -1.83
C VAL A 20 -3.52 16.98 -3.30
N SER A 21 -2.97 15.81 -3.62
CA SER A 21 -2.79 15.31 -4.99
C SER A 21 -3.90 14.34 -5.37
N MET A 22 -3.88 13.12 -4.80
CA MET A 22 -4.89 12.11 -5.04
C MET A 22 -6.18 12.46 -4.29
N TRP A 23 -6.08 12.85 -3.03
CA TRP A 23 -7.24 13.24 -2.22
C TRP A 23 -7.26 14.74 -1.99
N GLN A 24 -8.27 15.37 -2.58
CA GLN A 24 -8.56 16.79 -2.43
C GLN A 24 -9.85 16.92 -1.60
N PRO A 25 -9.76 17.40 -0.34
CA PRO A 25 -10.95 17.55 0.49
C PRO A 25 -11.89 18.67 0.01
N TRP A 26 -11.41 19.56 -0.88
CA TRP A 26 -12.15 20.70 -1.41
C TRP A 26 -12.75 20.49 -2.81
N ASP A 27 -12.31 19.48 -3.57
CA ASP A 27 -12.85 19.18 -4.92
C ASP A 27 -13.25 17.71 -5.02
N GLN A 28 -14.54 17.44 -4.88
CA GLN A 28 -15.06 16.07 -4.94
C GLN A 28 -15.09 15.48 -6.36
N SER A 29 -14.98 16.31 -7.41
CA SER A 29 -15.12 15.84 -8.79
C SER A 29 -13.87 15.11 -9.30
N THR A 30 -12.69 15.48 -8.79
CA THR A 30 -11.40 14.91 -9.20
C THR A 30 -10.70 14.10 -8.10
N SER A 31 -11.21 14.17 -6.86
CA SER A 31 -10.62 13.54 -5.68
C SER A 31 -10.83 12.02 -5.62
N ALA A 32 -9.75 11.30 -5.38
CA ALA A 32 -9.81 9.88 -5.02
C ALA A 32 -10.43 9.71 -3.63
N HIS A 33 -11.49 8.91 -3.55
CA HIS A 33 -12.16 8.66 -2.28
C HIS A 33 -11.29 7.83 -1.33
N PRO A 34 -11.10 8.27 -0.08
CA PRO A 34 -10.42 7.48 0.93
C PRO A 34 -11.27 6.29 1.36
N HIS A 35 -10.62 5.14 1.57
CA HIS A 35 -11.25 3.91 2.07
C HIS A 35 -10.56 3.46 3.37
N TRP A 36 -10.39 4.39 4.32
CA TRP A 36 -9.57 4.23 5.54
C TRP A 36 -9.91 3.01 6.41
N PHE A 37 -11.12 2.49 6.31
CA PHE A 37 -11.62 1.35 7.10
C PHE A 37 -12.01 0.13 6.26
N SER A 38 -11.75 0.15 4.95
CA SER A 38 -12.01 -1.01 4.09
C SER A 38 -11.13 -2.21 4.45
N ASN A 39 -11.54 -3.41 4.02
CA ASN A 39 -10.84 -4.66 4.33
C ASN A 39 -9.33 -4.56 3.99
N PRO A 40 -8.44 -4.64 5.00
CA PRO A 40 -7.02 -4.31 4.85
C PRO A 40 -6.16 -5.46 4.31
N VAL A 41 -6.77 -6.63 4.04
CA VAL A 41 -6.09 -7.84 3.54
C VAL A 41 -6.90 -8.53 2.45
N PHE A 42 -6.25 -9.36 1.62
CA PHE A 42 -6.91 -10.36 0.75
C PHE A 42 -6.30 -11.73 0.95
N THR A 43 -7.04 -12.76 0.54
CA THR A 43 -6.53 -14.12 0.48
C THR A 43 -6.12 -14.46 -0.96
N LEU A 44 -4.97 -15.10 -1.12
CA LEU A 44 -4.50 -15.68 -2.38
C LEU A 44 -3.97 -17.10 -2.10
N GLY A 45 -4.69 -18.11 -2.57
CA GLY A 45 -4.45 -19.49 -2.14
C GLY A 45 -4.70 -19.63 -0.64
N ASN A 46 -3.71 -20.13 0.11
CA ASN A 46 -3.78 -20.30 1.57
C ASN A 46 -3.07 -19.16 2.33
N GLN A 47 -2.72 -18.05 1.67
CA GLN A 47 -2.01 -16.93 2.29
C GLN A 47 -2.93 -15.71 2.41
N THR A 48 -2.85 -15.05 3.57
CA THR A 48 -3.42 -13.73 3.85
C THR A 48 -2.39 -12.66 3.54
N ILE A 49 -2.69 -11.77 2.62
CA ILE A 49 -1.77 -10.75 2.11
C ILE A 49 -2.23 -9.36 2.55
N ALA A 50 -1.31 -8.58 3.11
CA ALA A 50 -1.48 -7.16 3.42
C ALA A 50 -0.98 -6.28 2.26
N PRO A 51 -1.87 -5.72 1.41
CA PRO A 51 -1.48 -4.73 0.42
C PRO A 51 -1.17 -3.37 1.09
N LEU A 52 0.06 -2.90 0.92
CA LEU A 52 0.51 -1.56 1.29
C LEU A 52 0.94 -0.81 0.02
N ILE A 53 0.01 -0.09 -0.60
CA ILE A 53 0.20 0.51 -1.92
C ILE A 53 0.84 1.90 -1.77
N CYS A 54 2.01 2.07 -2.37
CA CYS A 54 2.72 3.34 -2.51
C CYS A 54 2.82 4.13 -1.20
N TYR A 55 2.03 5.19 -1.04
CA TYR A 55 2.02 6.06 0.13
C TYR A 55 1.70 5.33 1.44
N GLU A 56 0.94 4.24 1.41
CA GLU A 56 0.61 3.46 2.61
C GLU A 56 1.84 2.83 3.27
N GLN A 57 2.93 2.65 2.54
CA GLN A 57 4.17 2.04 3.03
C GLN A 57 4.87 2.87 4.11
N ILE A 58 4.55 4.16 4.22
CA ILE A 58 5.11 5.09 5.20
C ILE A 58 4.08 5.54 6.26
N LEU A 59 2.87 4.97 6.23
CA LEU A 59 1.81 5.33 7.17
C LEU A 59 1.65 4.26 8.25
N VAL A 60 1.42 4.70 9.49
CA VAL A 60 1.19 3.79 10.64
C VAL A 60 -0.17 3.12 10.56
N TRP A 61 -1.23 3.88 10.28
CA TRP A 61 -2.61 3.40 10.31
C TRP A 61 -2.90 2.17 9.41
N PRO A 62 -2.63 2.19 8.09
CA PRO A 62 -2.94 1.05 7.22
C PRO A 62 -2.12 -0.20 7.57
N VAL A 63 -0.92 -0.01 8.13
CA VAL A 63 -0.10 -1.11 8.65
C VAL A 63 -0.79 -1.76 9.85
N LEU A 64 -1.08 -0.99 10.90
CA LEU A 64 -1.75 -1.53 12.09
C LEU A 64 -3.08 -2.20 11.74
N GLN A 65 -3.87 -1.56 10.88
CA GLN A 65 -5.13 -2.14 10.40
C GLN A 65 -4.92 -3.50 9.72
N SER A 66 -3.89 -3.65 8.88
CA SER A 66 -3.57 -4.93 8.24
C SER A 66 -3.09 -5.99 9.23
N PHE A 67 -2.25 -5.61 10.22
CA PHE A 67 -1.69 -6.56 11.18
C PHE A 67 -2.68 -7.08 12.22
N LEU A 68 -3.81 -6.40 12.44
CA LEU A 68 -4.94 -6.95 13.21
C LEU A 68 -5.53 -8.23 12.58
N HIS A 69 -5.23 -8.51 11.31
CA HIS A 69 -5.67 -9.71 10.60
C HIS A 69 -4.56 -10.76 10.43
N HIS A 70 -3.41 -10.60 11.09
CA HIS A 70 -2.30 -11.56 11.06
C HIS A 70 -1.89 -11.99 9.63
N PRO A 71 -1.44 -11.05 8.77
CA PRO A 71 -1.07 -11.36 7.39
C PRO A 71 0.19 -12.23 7.34
N ASP A 72 0.25 -13.13 6.37
CA ASP A 72 1.42 -13.96 6.09
C ASP A 72 2.48 -13.21 5.27
N LEU A 73 2.09 -12.15 4.56
CA LEU A 73 2.94 -11.42 3.62
C LEU A 73 2.51 -9.95 3.49
N ILE A 74 3.48 -9.04 3.42
CA ILE A 74 3.25 -7.67 2.92
C ILE A 74 3.51 -7.63 1.41
N LEU A 75 2.52 -7.15 0.65
CA LEU A 75 2.66 -6.82 -0.77
C LEU A 75 2.73 -5.30 -0.93
N ALA A 76 3.87 -4.79 -1.40
CA ALA A 76 4.20 -3.37 -1.39
C ALA A 76 4.51 -2.83 -2.81
N PRO A 77 3.50 -2.74 -3.71
CA PRO A 77 3.70 -2.14 -5.02
C PRO A 77 3.70 -0.61 -4.90
N GLY A 78 4.49 0.07 -5.72
CA GLY A 78 4.57 1.52 -5.74
C GLY A 78 4.92 2.09 -7.12
N ASN A 79 4.63 3.39 -7.29
CA ASN A 79 4.99 4.16 -8.46
C ASN A 79 5.77 5.40 -8.02
N SER A 80 7.04 5.40 -8.36
CA SER A 80 8.03 6.40 -7.99
C SER A 80 8.50 7.23 -9.18
N TRP A 81 7.88 7.09 -10.36
CA TRP A 81 8.23 7.86 -11.57
C TRP A 81 8.32 9.37 -11.32
N TRP A 82 7.34 9.92 -10.62
CA TRP A 82 7.25 11.36 -10.31
C TRP A 82 8.23 11.82 -9.23
N SER A 83 8.82 10.90 -8.47
CA SER A 83 9.70 11.18 -7.33
C SER A 83 11.09 10.55 -7.48
N ARG A 84 11.45 10.08 -8.68
CA ARG A 84 12.65 9.27 -8.94
C ARG A 84 13.96 9.97 -8.59
N GLN A 85 13.97 11.30 -8.61
CA GLN A 85 15.13 12.14 -8.27
C GLN A 85 15.17 12.57 -6.80
N THR A 86 14.30 12.01 -5.96
CA THR A 86 14.22 12.31 -4.52
C THR A 86 14.54 11.07 -3.68
N HIS A 87 14.66 11.23 -2.37
CA HIS A 87 14.83 10.10 -1.44
C HIS A 87 13.54 9.36 -1.11
N LEU A 88 12.37 9.79 -1.61
CA LEU A 88 11.08 9.17 -1.30
C LEU A 88 11.04 7.66 -1.59
N PRO A 89 11.52 7.16 -2.75
CA PRO A 89 11.43 5.74 -3.05
C PRO A 89 12.26 4.89 -2.08
N GLU A 90 13.44 5.38 -1.70
CA GLU A 90 14.27 4.70 -0.70
C GLU A 90 13.62 4.67 0.68
N ILE A 91 13.03 5.80 1.12
CA ILE A 91 12.33 5.89 2.41
C ILE A 91 11.15 4.92 2.43
N GLN A 92 10.36 4.85 1.35
CA GLN A 92 9.22 3.93 1.24
C GLN A 92 9.65 2.46 1.37
N ILE A 93 10.68 2.04 0.62
CA ILE A 93 11.21 0.67 0.67
C ILE A 93 11.77 0.36 2.08
N LYS A 94 12.59 1.26 2.63
CA LYS A 94 13.18 1.06 3.96
C LYS A 94 12.10 0.98 5.05
N ALA A 95 11.06 1.81 4.98
CA ALA A 95 9.96 1.81 5.93
C ALA A 95 9.15 0.51 5.88
N VAL A 96 8.77 0.03 4.70
CA VAL A 96 7.97 -1.20 4.59
C VAL A 96 8.77 -2.44 5.01
N HIS A 97 10.07 -2.49 4.71
CA HIS A 97 10.94 -3.55 5.21
C HIS A 97 11.16 -3.48 6.74
N ALA A 98 11.15 -2.29 7.33
CA ALA A 98 11.20 -2.15 8.79
C ALA A 98 9.94 -2.74 9.45
N TRP A 99 8.76 -2.51 8.89
CA TRP A 99 7.52 -3.14 9.35
C TRP A 99 7.54 -4.66 9.19
N GLY A 100 8.02 -5.17 8.06
CA GLY A 100 8.19 -6.61 7.85
C GLY A 100 9.09 -7.25 8.91
N ARG A 101 10.24 -6.60 9.23
CA ARG A 101 11.11 -7.04 10.33
C ARG A 101 10.45 -6.97 11.70
N LEU A 102 9.71 -5.90 12.00
CA LEU A 102 9.06 -5.69 13.29
C LEU A 102 8.04 -6.79 13.60
N PHE A 103 7.26 -7.20 12.60
CA PHE A 103 6.22 -8.21 12.77
C PHE A 103 6.61 -9.62 12.32
N GLY A 104 7.85 -9.82 11.85
CA GLY A 104 8.34 -11.11 11.41
C GLY A 104 7.66 -11.64 10.14
N VAL A 105 7.19 -10.75 9.25
CA VAL A 105 6.53 -11.12 8.00
C VAL A 105 7.38 -10.73 6.77
N PRO A 106 7.42 -11.58 5.72
CA PRO A 106 8.10 -11.23 4.47
C PRO A 106 7.48 -10.01 3.79
N VAL A 107 8.28 -9.35 2.95
CA VAL A 107 7.87 -8.19 2.15
C VAL A 107 8.23 -8.42 0.69
N VAL A 108 7.25 -8.28 -0.20
CA VAL A 108 7.43 -8.31 -1.65
C VAL A 108 7.16 -6.92 -2.20
N THR A 109 8.15 -6.32 -2.85
CA THR A 109 8.06 -4.99 -3.46
C THR A 109 8.02 -5.05 -4.98
N ALA A 110 7.25 -4.17 -5.62
CA ALA A 110 7.31 -3.95 -7.06
C ALA A 110 7.22 -2.45 -7.33
N MET A 111 8.27 -1.85 -7.89
CA MET A 111 8.37 -0.40 -8.09
C MET A 111 8.48 -0.06 -9.56
N ASN A 112 7.61 0.86 -10.01
CA ASN A 112 7.78 1.57 -11.27
C ASN A 112 8.60 2.85 -11.00
N TYR A 113 9.62 3.11 -11.84
CA TYR A 113 10.56 4.22 -11.70
C TYR A 113 10.62 5.06 -12.96
#